data_AF-A0AA45RW99-F1
#
_entry.id   AF-A0AA45RW99-F1
#
_cell.length_a   1.000
_cell.length_b   1.000
_cell.length_c   1.000
_cell.angle_alpha   90.00
_cell.angle_beta   90.00
_cell.angle_gamma   90.00
#
_symmetry.space_group_name_H-M   'P 1'
#
loop_
_entity.id
_entity.type
_entity.pdbx_description
1 polymer ?
#
loop_
_entity_poly.entity_id
_entity_poly.type
_entity_poly.pdbx_seq_one_letter_code
_entity_poly.pdbx_strand_id
1 'polypeptide(L)'
;MERLALLAPLSPRRLRVLLAPQQLLCVIRQGKRLVEGSAQQIAVDGAGGHWQASIDALRALLQQPDIAAARLPLEISLSGRWSQLVLAPWSDALLSEPSASRFLQTQLAALYGDNARGWSVVGDDAPYGHTRLVCGVDSTLLQALKDVAAECGHACRVIEPLLGTALRAQRASPAKRLRKGAAAATGALALIEPGRITMAALRDNRIVAIQSQPASEAWRLELPQAWQRWTLRAPELAGIEQVAVTDLSALQSTVAATPTAAALHLVPSALPSRFHLSSNPFGEHAVIAAATTRQPPAVSPEVAA
;
A
#
# COMPACT_ATOMS: atom_id res chain seq x y z
N MET A 1 -6.74 -43.30 -26.87
CA MET A 1 -5.33 -42.97 -26.59
C MET A 1 -5.02 -41.67 -27.32
N GLU A 2 -4.51 -40.59 -26.76
CA GLU A 2 -4.16 -40.24 -25.39
C GLU A 2 -4.13 -38.70 -25.36
N ARG A 3 -4.60 -38.12 -24.27
CA ARG A 3 -4.57 -36.68 -23.99
C ARG A 3 -3.11 -36.23 -23.84
N LEU A 4 -2.67 -35.28 -24.65
CA LEU A 4 -1.55 -34.40 -24.31
C LEU A 4 -2.05 -32.96 -24.33
N ALA A 5 -2.80 -32.61 -23.29
CA ALA A 5 -2.96 -31.21 -22.91
C ALA A 5 -1.59 -30.71 -22.46
N LEU A 6 -0.95 -29.90 -23.30
CA LEU A 6 0.27 -29.16 -23.04
C LEU A 6 0.18 -28.50 -21.65
N LEU A 7 0.96 -29.02 -20.70
CA LEU A 7 1.18 -28.43 -19.38
C LEU A 7 1.97 -27.13 -19.55
N ALA A 8 1.27 -26.05 -19.90
CA ALA A 8 1.78 -24.72 -19.62
C ALA A 8 1.98 -24.61 -18.09
N PRO A 9 3.12 -24.08 -17.60
CA PRO A 9 3.32 -23.93 -16.16
C PRO A 9 2.22 -23.03 -15.61
N LEU A 10 1.33 -23.61 -14.82
CA LEU A 10 0.29 -22.89 -14.10
C LEU A 10 1.01 -21.90 -13.17
N SER A 11 0.96 -20.62 -13.51
CA SER A 11 1.53 -19.58 -12.67
C SER A 11 0.90 -19.68 -11.27
N PRO A 12 1.69 -19.70 -10.19
CA PRO A 12 1.17 -19.93 -8.85
C PRO A 12 0.22 -18.80 -8.45
N ARG A 13 -0.89 -19.17 -7.80
CA ARG A 13 -1.83 -18.23 -7.20
C ARG A 13 -1.31 -17.74 -5.85
N ARG A 14 -1.59 -16.48 -5.53
CA ARG A 14 -1.19 -15.82 -4.27
C ARG A 14 -2.29 -14.90 -3.78
N LEU A 15 -2.43 -14.80 -2.46
CA LEU A 15 -3.30 -13.84 -1.81
C LEU A 15 -2.49 -12.58 -1.53
N ARG A 16 -2.92 -11.43 -2.05
CA ARG A 16 -2.33 -10.13 -1.70
C ARG A 16 -3.29 -9.35 -0.83
N VAL A 17 -2.81 -8.88 0.30
CA VAL A 17 -3.58 -8.09 1.27
C VAL A 17 -2.95 -6.72 1.43
N LEU A 18 -3.75 -5.66 1.31
CA LEU A 18 -3.43 -4.33 1.81
C LEU A 18 -3.99 -4.23 3.23
N LEU A 19 -3.14 -3.88 4.18
CA LEU A 19 -3.56 -3.60 5.55
C LEU A 19 -3.43 -2.11 5.85
N ALA A 20 -4.53 -1.48 6.23
CA ALA A 20 -4.61 -0.09 6.64
C ALA A 20 -5.48 0.05 7.90
N PRO A 21 -5.38 1.16 8.66
CA PRO A 21 -6.04 1.22 9.96
C PRO A 21 -7.57 1.13 9.90
N GLN A 22 -8.18 1.67 8.84
CA GLN A 22 -9.65 1.65 8.67
C GLN A 22 -10.16 0.59 7.71
N GLN A 23 -9.27 -0.17 7.05
CA GLN A 23 -9.67 -1.12 6.02
C GLN A 23 -8.63 -2.19 5.74
N LEU A 24 -9.12 -3.33 5.30
CA LEU A 24 -8.35 -4.38 4.67
C LEU A 24 -8.87 -4.55 3.25
N LEU A 25 -7.96 -4.61 2.26
CA LEU A 25 -8.30 -5.01 0.90
C LEU A 25 -7.58 -6.30 0.57
N CYS A 26 -8.22 -7.25 -0.09
CA CYS A 26 -7.54 -8.42 -0.59
C CYS A 26 -7.90 -8.74 -2.03
N VAL A 27 -6.94 -9.34 -2.74
CA VAL A 27 -7.11 -9.83 -4.12
C VAL A 27 -6.34 -11.14 -4.28
N ILE A 28 -6.80 -12.00 -5.16
CA ILE A 28 -6.03 -13.16 -5.60
C ILE A 28 -5.34 -12.82 -6.92
N ARG A 29 -4.04 -13.12 -7.00
CA ARG A 29 -3.26 -12.99 -8.24
C ARG A 29 -2.81 -14.33 -8.76
N GLN A 30 -2.83 -14.49 -10.08
CA GLN A 30 -2.22 -15.59 -10.80
C GLN A 30 -1.13 -15.04 -11.71
N GLY A 31 0.13 -15.16 -11.29
CA GLY A 31 1.24 -14.45 -11.91
C GLY A 31 1.02 -12.92 -11.91
N LYS A 32 1.02 -12.30 -13.10
CA LYS A 32 0.83 -10.84 -13.24
C LYS A 32 -0.65 -10.42 -13.28
N ARG A 33 -1.58 -11.38 -13.41
CA ARG A 33 -3.02 -11.11 -13.56
C ARG A 33 -3.73 -11.19 -12.22
N LEU A 34 -4.77 -10.38 -12.06
CA LEU A 34 -5.72 -10.49 -10.98
C LEU A 34 -6.77 -11.55 -11.37
N VAL A 35 -7.18 -12.35 -10.40
CA VAL A 35 -8.30 -13.28 -10.58
C VAL A 35 -9.59 -12.46 -10.48
N GLU A 36 -10.43 -12.54 -11.50
CA GLU A 36 -11.69 -11.81 -11.56
C GLU A 36 -12.61 -12.19 -10.37
N GLY A 37 -13.31 -11.21 -9.82
CA GLY A 37 -14.19 -11.41 -8.65
C GLY A 37 -13.49 -11.71 -7.32
N SER A 38 -12.15 -11.80 -7.29
CA SER A 38 -11.40 -12.11 -6.06
C SER A 38 -11.15 -10.91 -5.15
N ALA A 39 -11.51 -9.71 -5.59
CA ALA A 39 -11.29 -8.49 -4.83
C ALA A 39 -12.35 -8.36 -3.74
N GLN A 40 -11.91 -8.29 -2.50
CA GLN A 40 -12.77 -8.04 -1.34
C GLN A 40 -12.23 -6.85 -0.55
N GLN A 41 -13.16 -6.17 0.12
CA GLN A 41 -12.87 -5.08 1.04
C GLN A 41 -13.60 -5.32 2.35
N ILE A 42 -12.88 -5.13 3.44
CA ILE A 42 -13.37 -5.30 4.80
C ILE A 42 -13.09 -3.99 5.54
N ALA A 43 -14.15 -3.37 6.07
CA ALA A 43 -14.00 -2.22 6.96
C ALA A 43 -13.38 -2.69 8.29
N VAL A 44 -12.44 -1.91 8.81
CA VAL A 44 -11.81 -2.18 10.11
C VAL A 44 -12.14 -1.04 11.04
N ASP A 45 -12.68 -1.36 12.21
CA ASP A 45 -12.90 -0.39 13.28
C ASP A 45 -11.58 -0.14 14.04
N GLY A 46 -10.64 0.52 13.36
CA GLY A 46 -9.33 0.87 13.91
C GLY A 46 -9.35 2.23 14.60
N ALA A 47 -10.24 2.42 15.57
CA ALA A 47 -10.31 3.64 16.37
C ALA A 47 -8.90 4.01 16.91
N GLY A 48 -8.44 5.22 16.63
CA GLY A 48 -7.12 5.71 17.06
C GLY A 48 -5.91 5.23 16.25
N GLY A 49 -6.10 4.43 15.19
CA GLY A 49 -5.00 4.06 14.27
C GLY A 49 -4.07 2.95 14.78
N HIS A 50 -4.41 2.32 15.90
CA HIS A 50 -3.71 1.13 16.40
C HIS A 50 -3.93 -0.06 15.45
N TRP A 51 -2.93 -0.94 15.32
CA TRP A 51 -2.91 -1.98 14.29
C TRP A 51 -3.65 -3.28 14.68
N GLN A 52 -4.00 -3.46 15.97
CA GLN A 52 -4.61 -4.69 16.48
C GLN A 52 -5.93 -5.06 15.76
N ALA A 53 -6.84 -4.10 15.59
CA ALA A 53 -8.11 -4.35 14.90
C ALA A 53 -7.90 -4.86 13.46
N SER A 54 -6.84 -4.41 12.80
CA SER A 54 -6.49 -4.84 11.45
C SER A 54 -5.87 -6.24 11.43
N ILE A 55 -5.12 -6.61 12.47
CA ILE A 55 -4.65 -7.98 12.68
C ILE A 55 -5.84 -8.94 12.89
N ASP A 56 -6.82 -8.53 13.70
CA ASP A 56 -8.01 -9.34 13.95
C ASP A 56 -8.85 -9.50 12.66
N ALA A 57 -8.99 -8.43 11.88
CA ALA A 57 -9.63 -8.48 10.57
C ALA A 57 -8.87 -9.38 9.57
N LEU A 58 -7.53 -9.35 9.58
CA LEU A 58 -6.71 -10.25 8.76
C LEU A 58 -6.93 -11.70 9.18
N ARG A 59 -6.94 -12.00 10.48
CA ARG A 59 -7.23 -13.34 11.00
C ARG A 59 -8.59 -13.84 10.53
N ALA A 60 -9.63 -13.01 10.68
CA ALA A 60 -10.97 -13.34 10.23
C ALA A 60 -11.03 -13.62 8.72
N LEU A 61 -10.34 -12.82 7.90
CA LEU A 61 -10.20 -13.06 6.45
C LEU A 61 -9.54 -14.42 6.17
N LEU A 62 -8.40 -14.71 6.79
CA LEU A 62 -7.65 -15.95 6.53
C LEU A 62 -8.41 -17.20 6.99
N GLN A 63 -9.34 -17.06 7.94
CA GLN A 63 -10.21 -18.14 8.41
C GLN A 63 -11.47 -18.33 7.56
N GLN A 64 -11.76 -17.47 6.57
CA GLN A 64 -12.88 -17.67 5.67
C GLN A 64 -12.72 -19.01 4.93
N PRO A 65 -13.77 -19.84 4.80
CA PRO A 65 -13.63 -21.22 4.30
C PRO A 65 -12.94 -21.33 2.93
N ASP A 66 -13.22 -20.41 2.02
CA ASP A 66 -12.64 -20.34 0.68
C ASP A 66 -11.16 -19.96 0.68
N ILE A 67 -10.75 -19.02 1.56
CA ILE A 67 -9.36 -18.61 1.74
C ILE A 67 -8.55 -19.69 2.48
N ALA A 68 -9.09 -20.20 3.58
CA ALA A 68 -8.47 -21.19 4.44
C ALA A 68 -8.24 -22.53 3.71
N ALA A 69 -9.20 -22.95 2.86
CA ALA A 69 -9.05 -24.17 2.06
C ALA A 69 -7.96 -24.03 0.99
N ALA A 70 -7.81 -22.84 0.39
CA ALA A 70 -6.86 -22.61 -0.69
C ALA A 70 -5.40 -22.50 -0.20
N ARG A 71 -5.18 -22.08 1.07
CA ARG A 71 -3.85 -21.90 1.70
C ARG A 71 -2.84 -21.18 0.82
N LEU A 72 -3.31 -20.17 0.08
CA LEU A 72 -2.47 -19.46 -0.87
C LEU A 72 -1.32 -18.75 -0.13
N PRO A 73 -0.11 -18.69 -0.72
CA PRO A 73 0.96 -17.83 -0.21
C PRO A 73 0.48 -16.39 -0.04
N LEU A 74 0.79 -15.79 1.10
CA LEU A 74 0.31 -14.47 1.51
C LEU A 74 1.39 -13.41 1.26
N GLU A 75 1.00 -12.31 0.61
CA GLU A 75 1.82 -11.10 0.46
C GLU A 75 1.05 -9.91 1.05
N ILE A 76 1.67 -9.17 1.98
CA ILE A 76 1.04 -8.09 2.72
C ILE A 76 1.68 -6.76 2.32
N SER A 77 0.85 -5.79 1.95
CA SER A 77 1.22 -4.39 1.75
C SER A 77 0.72 -3.56 2.92
N LEU A 78 1.61 -2.85 3.60
CA LEU A 78 1.26 -2.04 4.75
C LEU A 78 1.02 -0.58 4.37
N SER A 79 -0.02 0.00 4.93
CA SER A 79 -0.27 1.45 4.92
C SER A 79 0.98 2.24 5.36
N GLY A 80 1.14 3.45 4.82
CA GLY A 80 2.17 4.40 5.26
C GLY A 80 1.97 4.87 6.71
N ARG A 81 0.84 4.52 7.34
CA ARG A 81 0.59 4.70 8.78
C ARG A 81 1.47 3.80 9.65
N TRP A 82 1.82 2.61 9.15
CA TRP A 82 2.66 1.65 9.89
C TRP A 82 3.99 1.34 9.21
N SER A 83 4.16 1.75 7.95
CA SER A 83 5.42 1.66 7.23
C SER A 83 5.99 3.05 6.98
N GLN A 84 6.92 3.48 7.83
CA GLN A 84 7.56 4.78 7.71
C GLN A 84 8.73 4.71 6.75
N LEU A 85 8.83 5.68 5.85
CA LEU A 85 9.81 5.69 4.78
C LEU A 85 10.70 6.92 4.90
N VAL A 86 12.01 6.72 4.76
CA VAL A 86 13.01 7.80 4.72
C VAL A 86 14.03 7.53 3.62
N LEU A 87 14.60 8.59 3.08
CA LEU A 87 15.79 8.51 2.25
C LEU A 87 17.03 8.70 3.13
N ALA A 88 17.79 7.62 3.33
CA ALA A 88 19.04 7.66 4.06
C ALA A 88 20.19 8.01 3.11
N PRO A 89 21.05 8.99 3.45
CA PRO A 89 22.20 9.31 2.64
C PRO A 89 23.18 8.14 2.58
N TRP A 90 24.04 8.13 1.57
CA TRP A 90 25.17 7.21 1.53
C TRP A 90 26.05 7.38 2.78
N SER A 91 26.57 6.25 3.29
CA SER A 91 27.51 6.20 4.39
C SER A 91 28.33 4.92 4.28
N ASP A 92 29.62 4.98 4.62
CA ASP A 92 30.47 3.78 4.66
C ASP A 92 30.00 2.76 5.71
N ALA A 93 29.19 3.18 6.69
CA ALA A 93 28.52 2.29 7.63
C ALA A 93 27.63 1.25 6.91
N LEU A 94 27.14 1.55 5.71
CA LEU A 94 26.32 0.64 4.90
C LEU A 94 27.10 -0.55 4.32
N LEU A 95 28.44 -0.55 4.41
CA LEU A 95 29.30 -1.62 3.89
C LEU A 95 29.39 -2.84 4.83
N SER A 96 28.90 -2.72 6.07
CA SER A 96 28.92 -3.79 7.09
C SER A 96 27.54 -3.93 7.72
N GLU A 97 27.00 -5.15 7.81
CA GLU A 97 25.61 -5.39 8.22
C GLU A 97 25.25 -4.84 9.63
N PRO A 98 26.05 -5.08 10.69
CA PRO A 98 25.77 -4.51 12.01
C PRO A 98 25.81 -2.96 12.03
N SER A 99 26.75 -2.38 11.28
CA SER A 99 26.90 -0.93 11.16
C SER A 99 25.78 -0.31 10.32
N ALA A 100 25.35 -1.00 9.27
CA ALA A 100 24.27 -0.58 8.38
C ALA A 100 22.96 -0.53 9.14
N SER A 101 22.60 -1.59 9.87
CA SER A 101 21.38 -1.64 10.68
C SER A 101 21.32 -0.49 11.68
N ARG A 102 22.40 -0.26 12.44
CA ARG A 102 22.48 0.88 13.38
C ARG A 102 22.35 2.22 12.68
N PHE A 103 23.05 2.43 11.56
CA PHE A 103 22.98 3.67 10.80
C PHE A 103 21.56 3.95 10.29
N LEU A 104 20.91 2.98 9.64
CA LEU A 104 19.54 3.12 9.14
C LEU A 104 18.54 3.37 10.27
N GLN A 105 18.72 2.69 11.40
CA GLN A 105 17.93 2.91 12.61
C GLN A 105 18.06 4.33 13.14
N THR A 106 19.28 4.90 13.13
CA THR A 106 19.51 6.30 13.50
C THR A 106 18.83 7.27 12.53
N GLN A 107 18.83 7.00 11.22
CA GLN A 107 18.13 7.84 10.25
C GLN A 107 16.62 7.92 10.51
N LEU A 108 15.99 6.78 10.85
CA LEU A 108 14.58 6.76 11.22
C LEU A 108 14.32 7.45 12.56
N ALA A 109 15.15 7.21 13.57
CA ALA A 109 14.99 7.85 14.88
C ALA A 109 15.14 9.38 14.82
N ALA A 110 15.99 9.89 13.92
CA ALA A 110 16.13 11.33 13.70
C ALA A 110 14.85 12.00 13.17
N LEU A 111 14.03 11.28 12.39
CA LEU A 111 12.78 11.81 11.83
C LEU A 111 11.53 11.48 12.66
N TYR A 112 11.49 10.30 13.28
CA TYR A 112 10.31 9.75 13.94
C TYR A 112 10.46 9.64 15.46
N GLY A 113 11.58 10.10 16.01
CA GLY A 113 11.86 10.10 17.44
C GLY A 113 12.16 8.70 18.01
N ASP A 114 12.14 8.59 19.34
CA ASP A 114 12.55 7.38 20.05
C ASP A 114 11.66 6.16 19.79
N ASN A 115 10.40 6.37 19.37
CA ASN A 115 9.51 5.28 18.96
C ASN A 115 10.10 4.43 17.83
N ALA A 116 10.94 5.02 16.97
CA ALA A 116 11.57 4.30 15.88
C ALA A 116 12.55 3.22 16.37
N ARG A 117 13.11 3.32 17.58
CA ARG A 117 14.15 2.40 18.07
C ARG A 117 13.68 0.95 18.20
N GLY A 118 12.38 0.73 18.37
CA GLY A 118 11.77 -0.60 18.41
C GLY A 118 11.36 -1.14 17.04
N TRP A 119 11.65 -0.42 15.95
CA TRP A 119 11.24 -0.81 14.62
C TRP A 119 12.22 -1.80 13.99
N SER A 120 11.68 -2.69 13.18
CA SER A 120 12.46 -3.43 12.20
C SER A 120 12.71 -2.52 11.01
N VAL A 121 13.97 -2.47 10.58
CA VAL A 121 14.44 -1.53 9.56
C VAL A 121 15.06 -2.28 8.41
N VAL A 122 14.62 -1.95 7.20
CA VAL A 122 15.16 -2.49 5.95
C VAL A 122 15.47 -1.38 4.98
N GLY A 123 16.62 -1.46 4.30
CA GLY A 123 16.99 -0.58 3.20
C GLY A 123 16.82 -1.26 1.85
N ASP A 124 16.64 -0.47 0.78
CA ASP A 124 16.77 -0.97 -0.59
C ASP A 124 18.23 -1.29 -0.94
N ASP A 125 18.40 -1.96 -2.07
CA ASP A 125 19.71 -2.36 -2.60
C ASP A 125 20.30 -1.27 -3.51
N ALA A 126 20.46 -0.06 -2.95
CA ALA A 126 21.08 1.05 -3.66
C ALA A 126 22.56 0.76 -3.98
N PRO A 127 23.04 1.10 -5.20
CA PRO A 127 24.46 1.05 -5.52
C PRO A 127 25.28 1.97 -4.61
N TYR A 128 26.58 1.67 -4.53
CA TYR A 128 27.56 2.45 -3.79
C TYR A 128 27.46 3.96 -4.12
N GLY A 129 27.54 4.80 -3.09
CA GLY A 129 27.49 6.26 -3.25
C GLY A 129 26.09 6.85 -3.44
N HIS A 130 25.04 6.02 -3.56
CA HIS A 130 23.67 6.50 -3.70
C HIS A 130 22.87 6.44 -2.40
N THR A 131 21.95 7.38 -2.26
CA THR A 131 20.90 7.38 -1.24
C THR A 131 20.10 6.08 -1.27
N ARG A 132 19.77 5.57 -0.09
CA ARG A 132 18.93 4.37 0.11
C ARG A 132 17.52 4.75 0.49
N LEU A 133 16.54 4.05 -0.04
CA LEU A 133 15.19 4.07 0.52
C LEU A 133 15.15 3.12 1.71
N VAL A 134 14.67 3.61 2.83
CA VAL A 134 14.60 2.86 4.08
C VAL A 134 13.16 2.77 4.52
N CYS A 135 12.73 1.59 4.97
CA CYS A 135 11.44 1.36 5.57
C CYS A 135 11.62 0.90 7.01
N GLY A 136 10.94 1.57 7.93
CA GLY A 136 10.79 1.17 9.33
C GLY A 136 9.36 0.74 9.61
N VAL A 137 9.19 -0.39 10.31
CA VAL A 137 7.90 -0.89 10.79
C VAL A 137 8.05 -1.33 12.23
N ASP A 138 7.05 -1.08 13.06
CA ASP A 138 7.01 -1.59 14.43
C ASP A 138 7.24 -3.12 14.47
N SER A 139 8.22 -3.57 15.26
CA SER A 139 8.60 -4.98 15.30
C SER A 139 7.50 -5.87 15.86
N THR A 140 6.68 -5.36 16.79
CA THR A 140 5.56 -6.11 17.38
C THR A 140 4.45 -6.32 16.34
N LEU A 141 4.16 -5.31 15.53
CA LEU A 141 3.26 -5.45 14.38
C LEU A 141 3.79 -6.47 13.37
N LEU A 142 5.06 -6.38 12.99
CA LEU A 142 5.64 -7.35 12.05
C LEU A 142 5.57 -8.78 12.57
N GLN A 143 5.78 -8.98 13.87
CA GLN A 143 5.68 -10.29 14.48
C GLN A 143 4.22 -10.78 14.48
N ALA A 144 3.27 -9.94 14.90
CA ALA A 144 1.84 -10.27 14.88
C ALA A 144 1.35 -10.69 13.48
N LEU A 145 1.80 -10.01 12.42
CA LEU A 145 1.46 -10.38 11.03
C LEU A 145 1.98 -11.77 10.65
N LYS A 146 3.20 -12.11 11.08
CA LYS A 146 3.80 -13.42 10.81
C LYS A 146 3.08 -14.51 11.59
N ASP A 147 2.76 -14.26 12.85
CA ASP A 147 2.10 -15.20 13.74
C ASP A 147 0.69 -15.52 13.22
N VAL A 148 -0.11 -14.51 12.89
CA VAL A 148 -1.46 -14.71 12.32
C VAL A 148 -1.41 -15.51 11.02
N ALA A 149 -0.45 -15.21 10.13
CA ALA A 149 -0.30 -15.98 8.90
C ALA A 149 0.04 -17.46 9.18
N ALA A 150 0.97 -17.72 10.11
CA ALA A 150 1.39 -19.06 10.48
C ALA A 150 0.26 -19.85 11.18
N GLU A 151 -0.44 -19.23 12.13
CA GLU A 151 -1.59 -19.81 12.84
C GLU A 151 -2.73 -20.19 11.89
N CYS A 152 -2.96 -19.39 10.85
CA CYS A 152 -3.94 -19.69 9.81
C CYS A 152 -3.39 -20.62 8.69
N GLY A 153 -2.14 -21.08 8.79
CA GLY A 153 -1.54 -22.03 7.83
C GLY A 153 -1.13 -21.44 6.49
N HIS A 154 -0.94 -20.12 6.40
CA HIS A 154 -0.49 -19.41 5.20
C HIS A 154 1.01 -19.11 5.26
N ALA A 155 1.73 -19.42 4.18
CA ALA A 155 3.12 -18.99 4.05
C ALA A 155 3.17 -17.49 3.74
N CYS A 156 3.52 -16.66 4.73
CA CYS A 156 3.78 -15.23 4.54
C CYS A 156 5.10 -15.04 3.79
N ARG A 157 5.03 -14.56 2.54
CA ARG A 157 6.20 -14.43 1.65
C ARG A 157 6.80 -13.03 1.64
N VAL A 158 5.95 -12.03 1.74
CA VAL A 158 6.33 -10.62 1.62
C VAL A 158 5.50 -9.81 2.59
N ILE A 159 6.16 -8.92 3.34
CA ILE A 159 5.54 -7.80 4.02
C ILE A 159 6.29 -6.57 3.54
N GLU A 160 5.61 -5.63 2.90
CA GLU A 160 6.24 -4.48 2.25
C GLU A 160 5.43 -3.20 2.42
N PRO A 161 6.06 -2.01 2.30
CA PRO A 161 5.32 -0.76 2.25
C PRO A 161 4.42 -0.72 1.00
N LEU A 162 3.20 -0.18 1.16
CA LEU A 162 2.23 0.02 0.08
C LEU A 162 2.86 0.73 -1.14
N LEU A 163 3.80 1.65 -0.91
CA LEU A 163 4.50 2.36 -1.97
C LEU A 163 5.15 1.41 -2.99
N GLY A 164 5.77 0.32 -2.54
CA GLY A 164 6.35 -0.68 -3.43
C GLY A 164 5.29 -1.36 -4.30
N THR A 165 4.14 -1.68 -3.73
CA THR A 165 2.99 -2.28 -4.44
C THR A 165 2.40 -1.34 -5.48
N ALA A 166 2.13 -0.09 -5.12
CA ALA A 166 1.59 0.91 -6.04
C ALA A 166 2.56 1.20 -7.21
N LEU A 167 3.87 1.27 -6.95
CA LEU A 167 4.87 1.42 -8.00
C LEU A 167 4.88 0.26 -8.99
N ARG A 168 4.80 -0.99 -8.51
CA ARG A 168 4.73 -2.16 -9.39
C ARG A 168 3.43 -2.18 -10.20
N ALA A 169 2.30 -1.78 -9.61
CA ALA A 169 1.03 -1.64 -10.33
C ALA A 169 1.12 -0.60 -11.45
N GLN A 170 1.69 0.57 -11.17
CA GLN A 170 1.90 1.64 -12.16
C GLN A 170 2.79 1.18 -13.33
N ARG A 171 3.86 0.42 -13.04
CA ARG A 171 4.77 -0.13 -14.08
C ARG A 171 4.10 -1.19 -14.96
N ALA A 172 3.11 -1.89 -14.44
CA ALA A 172 2.40 -2.94 -15.16
C ALA A 172 1.34 -2.38 -16.13
N SER A 173 0.93 -1.11 -15.97
CA SER A 173 -0.08 -0.48 -16.83
C SER A 173 0.33 -0.51 -18.32
N PRO A 174 -0.56 -0.93 -19.23
CA PRO A 174 -0.28 -1.01 -20.67
C PRO A 174 0.13 0.33 -21.26
N ALA A 175 -0.43 1.44 -20.77
CA ALA A 175 -0.17 2.79 -21.26
C ALA A 175 1.31 3.19 -21.14
N LYS A 176 2.04 2.65 -20.16
CA LYS A 176 3.47 2.93 -19.96
C LYS A 176 4.40 2.03 -20.79
N ARG A 177 3.91 0.86 -21.26
CA ARG A 177 4.70 -0.05 -22.11
C ARG A 177 4.94 0.48 -23.52
N LEU A 178 4.08 1.39 -24.02
CA LEU A 178 4.26 2.04 -25.31
C LEU A 178 5.38 3.11 -25.32
N ARG A 179 5.82 3.62 -24.15
CA ARG A 179 6.87 4.65 -24.04
C ARG A 179 8.29 4.06 -23.81
N LYS A 180 8.51 2.79 -24.15
CA LYS A 180 9.74 2.02 -23.90
C LYS A 180 10.93 2.44 -24.80
N GLY A 181 11.08 3.73 -25.07
CA GLY A 181 12.15 4.31 -25.89
C GLY A 181 12.65 5.68 -25.44
N ALA A 182 12.13 6.25 -24.33
CA ALA A 182 12.58 7.54 -23.82
C ALA A 182 13.64 7.37 -22.72
N ALA A 183 14.68 8.21 -22.78
CA ALA A 183 15.75 8.37 -21.79
C ALA A 183 15.21 8.44 -20.35
N ALA A 184 16.04 7.96 -19.40
CA ALA A 184 15.87 7.99 -17.94
C ALA A 184 14.47 8.44 -17.47
N ALA A 185 13.51 7.50 -17.45
CA ALA A 185 12.11 7.80 -17.18
C ALA A 185 11.92 8.40 -15.77
N THR A 186 11.85 9.72 -15.71
CA THR A 186 11.55 10.46 -14.49
C THR A 186 10.02 10.50 -14.34
N GLY A 187 9.54 10.30 -13.12
CA GLY A 187 8.10 10.28 -12.84
C GLY A 187 7.84 10.48 -11.36
N ALA A 188 6.56 10.58 -10.97
CA ALA A 188 6.20 10.58 -9.57
C ALA A 188 4.94 9.76 -9.32
N LEU A 189 4.77 9.40 -8.06
CA LEU A 189 3.60 8.71 -7.51
C LEU A 189 3.15 9.48 -6.26
N ALA A 190 1.85 9.65 -6.09
CA ALA A 190 1.22 10.10 -4.87
C ALA A 190 0.28 9.01 -4.35
N LEU A 191 0.42 8.67 -3.08
CA LEU A 191 -0.50 7.82 -2.33
C LEU A 191 -1.34 8.70 -1.43
N ILE A 192 -2.66 8.56 -1.54
CA ILE A 192 -3.61 9.22 -0.68
C ILE A 192 -4.17 8.17 0.28
N GLU A 193 -3.95 8.39 1.57
CA GLU A 193 -4.49 7.57 2.65
C GLU A 193 -5.35 8.46 3.55
N PRO A 194 -6.30 7.93 4.33
CA PRO A 194 -7.01 8.72 5.34
C PRO A 194 -6.01 9.49 6.22
N GLY A 195 -6.09 10.83 6.20
CA GLY A 195 -5.19 11.68 6.97
C GLY A 195 -3.77 11.85 6.40
N ARG A 196 -3.44 11.38 5.17
CA ARG A 196 -2.09 11.48 4.57
C ARG A 196 -2.09 11.72 3.06
N ILE A 197 -1.10 12.51 2.64
CA ILE A 197 -0.54 12.42 1.29
C ILE A 197 0.92 11.99 1.41
N THR A 198 1.31 10.94 0.69
CA THR A 198 2.71 10.51 0.51
C THR A 198 3.08 10.59 -0.95
N MET A 199 4.08 11.38 -1.30
CA MET A 199 4.57 11.55 -2.66
C MET A 199 5.99 10.99 -2.78
N ALA A 200 6.27 10.31 -3.89
CA ALA A 200 7.58 9.75 -4.21
C ALA A 200 7.95 10.12 -5.65
N ALA A 201 9.13 10.70 -5.83
CA ALA A 201 9.72 10.99 -7.13
C ALA A 201 10.63 9.83 -7.54
N LEU A 202 10.61 9.52 -8.83
CA LEU A 202 11.28 8.39 -9.43
C LEU A 202 12.26 8.89 -10.48
N ARG A 203 13.46 8.34 -10.48
CA ARG A 203 14.43 8.44 -11.56
C ARG A 203 15.02 7.07 -11.81
N ASP A 204 15.10 6.65 -13.07
CA ASP A 204 15.61 5.32 -13.44
C ASP A 204 15.00 4.19 -12.63
N ASN A 205 13.68 4.28 -12.41
CA ASN A 205 12.91 3.29 -11.68
C ASN A 205 13.25 3.16 -10.17
N ARG A 206 13.93 4.15 -9.60
CA ARG A 206 14.30 4.23 -8.17
C ARG A 206 13.68 5.46 -7.53
N ILE A 207 13.32 5.35 -6.26
CA ILE A 207 12.82 6.51 -5.50
C ILE A 207 14.01 7.40 -5.15
N VAL A 208 13.97 8.66 -5.60
CA VAL A 208 15.04 9.65 -5.39
C VAL A 208 14.63 10.77 -4.46
N ALA A 209 13.32 10.99 -4.29
CA ALA A 209 12.78 11.90 -3.30
C ALA A 209 11.49 11.30 -2.74
N ILE A 210 11.24 11.49 -1.44
CA ILE A 210 9.98 11.12 -0.81
C ILE A 210 9.55 12.22 0.16
N GLN A 211 8.24 12.48 0.21
CA GLN A 211 7.67 13.39 1.18
C GLN A 211 6.29 12.88 1.62
N SER A 212 6.05 12.85 2.92
CA SER A 212 4.73 12.66 3.49
C SER A 212 4.28 13.90 4.24
N GLN A 213 2.98 14.18 4.22
CA GLN A 213 2.35 15.23 5.02
C GLN A 213 0.95 14.80 5.46
N PRO A 214 0.43 15.39 6.56
CA PRO A 214 -0.99 15.32 6.87
C PRO A 214 -1.83 15.84 5.71
N ALA A 215 -3.04 15.29 5.57
CA ALA A 215 -4.01 15.76 4.60
C ALA A 215 -5.43 15.55 5.11
N SER A 216 -6.35 16.44 4.77
CA SER A 216 -7.78 16.27 5.08
C SER A 216 -8.50 15.44 4.01
N GLU A 217 -9.81 15.27 4.15
CA GLU A 217 -10.67 14.70 3.12
C GLU A 217 -10.67 15.53 1.83
N ALA A 218 -10.34 16.82 1.92
CA ALA A 218 -10.18 17.73 0.78
C ALA A 218 -8.83 17.57 0.05
N TRP A 219 -8.20 16.39 0.13
CA TRP A 219 -6.86 16.13 -0.42
C TRP A 219 -6.69 16.52 -1.90
N ARG A 220 -7.77 16.52 -2.71
CA ARG A 220 -7.74 16.92 -4.12
C ARG A 220 -7.30 18.38 -4.31
N LEU A 221 -7.66 19.24 -3.36
CA LEU A 221 -7.19 20.64 -3.28
C LEU A 221 -5.77 20.74 -2.74
N GLU A 222 -5.44 19.90 -1.78
CA GLU A 222 -4.16 19.95 -1.06
C GLU A 222 -3.01 19.34 -1.85
N LEU A 223 -3.25 18.33 -2.69
CA LEU A 223 -2.22 17.63 -3.44
C LEU A 223 -1.46 18.55 -4.41
N PRO A 224 -2.12 19.39 -5.24
CA PRO A 224 -1.41 20.36 -6.07
C PRO A 224 -0.55 21.34 -5.24
N GLN A 225 -1.05 21.79 -4.09
CA GLN A 225 -0.31 22.70 -3.21
C GLN A 225 0.87 21.98 -2.54
N ALA A 226 0.69 20.73 -2.11
CA ALA A 226 1.73 19.89 -1.57
C ALA A 226 2.85 19.67 -2.58
N TRP A 227 2.47 19.35 -3.82
CA TRP A 227 3.40 19.21 -4.94
C TRP A 227 4.18 20.50 -5.20
N GLN A 228 3.49 21.65 -5.28
CA GLN A 228 4.13 22.95 -5.46
C GLN A 228 5.14 23.25 -4.34
N ARG A 229 4.76 23.08 -3.08
CA ARG A 229 5.66 23.23 -1.93
C ARG A 229 6.87 22.30 -2.02
N TRP A 230 6.66 21.08 -2.50
CA TRP A 230 7.74 20.12 -2.66
C TRP A 230 8.73 20.54 -3.74
N THR A 231 8.23 20.96 -4.90
CA THR A 231 9.06 21.45 -6.01
C THR A 231 9.78 22.75 -5.67
N LEU A 232 9.28 23.56 -4.74
CA LEU A 232 10.02 24.72 -4.24
C LEU A 232 11.25 24.34 -3.40
N ARG A 233 11.19 23.21 -2.67
CA ARG A 233 12.31 22.69 -1.89
C ARG A 233 13.27 21.82 -2.73
N ALA A 234 12.76 21.22 -3.78
CA ALA A 234 13.51 20.37 -4.71
C ALA A 234 13.16 20.76 -6.16
N PRO A 235 13.76 21.87 -6.68
CA PRO A 235 13.44 22.43 -8.00
C PRO A 235 13.62 21.44 -9.16
N GLU A 236 14.52 20.47 -9.02
CA GLU A 236 14.75 19.41 -9.99
C GLU A 236 13.52 18.51 -10.23
N LEU A 237 12.54 18.52 -9.31
CA LEU A 237 11.29 17.77 -9.45
C LEU A 237 10.26 18.50 -10.32
N ALA A 238 10.43 19.80 -10.59
CA ALA A 238 9.46 20.60 -11.33
C ALA A 238 9.21 20.08 -12.76
N GLY A 239 10.25 19.48 -13.37
CA GLY A 239 10.20 18.88 -14.70
C GLY A 239 9.38 17.58 -14.79
N ILE A 240 8.87 17.03 -13.67
CA ILE A 240 8.07 15.80 -13.69
C ILE A 240 6.65 16.10 -14.20
N GLU A 241 6.40 15.88 -15.48
CA GLU A 241 5.13 16.22 -16.14
C GLU A 241 3.94 15.38 -15.66
N GLN A 242 4.18 14.17 -15.14
CA GLN A 242 3.12 13.22 -14.77
C GLN A 242 3.34 12.64 -13.37
N VAL A 243 2.31 12.77 -12.54
CA VAL A 243 2.20 12.20 -11.20
C VAL A 243 1.07 11.19 -11.21
N ALA A 244 1.37 9.90 -11.04
CA ALA A 244 0.32 8.91 -10.81
C ALA A 244 -0.23 9.09 -9.39
N VAL A 245 -1.55 8.96 -9.20
CA VAL A 245 -2.19 9.14 -7.90
C VAL A 245 -3.00 7.89 -7.57
N THR A 246 -2.69 7.22 -6.47
CA THR A 246 -3.48 6.11 -5.93
C THR A 246 -4.28 6.61 -4.73
N ASP A 247 -5.60 6.62 -4.87
CA ASP A 247 -6.55 7.05 -3.84
C ASP A 247 -7.04 5.85 -3.02
N LEU A 248 -6.68 5.81 -1.73
CA LEU A 248 -7.20 4.85 -0.75
C LEU A 248 -8.14 5.51 0.27
N SER A 249 -8.37 6.82 0.17
CA SER A 249 -9.28 7.57 1.02
C SER A 249 -10.75 7.35 0.60
N ALA A 250 -11.02 7.22 -0.70
CA ALA A 250 -12.38 7.09 -1.25
C ALA A 250 -13.05 5.72 -1.03
N LEU A 251 -12.34 4.74 -0.49
CA LEU A 251 -12.87 3.39 -0.31
C LEU A 251 -13.88 3.29 0.85
N GLN A 252 -14.13 4.38 1.60
CA GLN A 252 -15.16 4.41 2.65
C GLN A 252 -16.61 4.58 2.15
N SER A 253 -16.83 4.94 0.88
CA SER A 253 -18.13 5.47 0.44
C SER A 253 -19.23 4.43 0.13
N THR A 254 -19.07 3.13 0.40
CA THR A 254 -20.10 2.12 0.09
C THR A 254 -20.97 1.68 1.26
N VAL A 255 -20.77 2.20 2.49
CA VAL A 255 -21.51 1.69 3.68
C VAL A 255 -22.55 2.67 4.25
N ALA A 256 -22.54 3.96 3.88
CA ALA A 256 -23.58 4.88 4.33
C ALA A 256 -23.78 6.03 3.34
N ALA A 257 -24.81 5.93 2.50
CA ALA A 257 -25.34 7.10 1.80
C ALA A 257 -26.87 7.03 1.80
N THR A 258 -27.46 7.36 2.96
CA THR A 258 -28.77 7.99 3.00
C THR A 258 -28.56 9.44 2.51
N PRO A 259 -29.29 9.92 1.49
CA PRO A 259 -29.10 11.28 1.00
C PRO A 259 -29.77 12.23 1.98
N THR A 260 -28.99 12.97 2.76
CA THR A 260 -29.51 14.15 3.44
C THR A 260 -28.55 15.30 3.20
N ALA A 261 -29.11 16.32 2.56
CA ALA A 261 -28.40 17.42 1.96
C ALA A 261 -27.84 18.42 2.98
N ALA A 262 -26.88 19.20 2.46
CA ALA A 262 -26.48 20.54 2.87
C ALA A 262 -25.36 20.65 3.92
N ALA A 263 -24.12 20.75 3.43
CA ALA A 263 -23.27 21.92 3.69
C ALA A 263 -22.08 22.03 2.71
N LEU A 264 -22.17 23.04 1.84
CA LEU A 264 -21.08 23.91 1.35
C LEU A 264 -20.13 23.41 0.23
N HIS A 265 -20.50 23.85 -0.98
CA HIS A 265 -19.66 24.32 -2.08
C HIS A 265 -18.14 24.40 -1.84
N LEU A 266 -17.38 23.67 -2.66
CA LEU A 266 -16.30 24.16 -3.52
C LEU A 266 -15.90 23.01 -4.45
N VAL A 267 -16.29 23.10 -5.73
CA VAL A 267 -15.71 22.25 -6.78
C VAL A 267 -14.23 22.57 -6.88
N PRO A 268 -13.36 21.55 -6.81
CA PRO A 268 -12.53 21.24 -7.97
C PRO A 268 -12.52 19.72 -8.16
N SER A 269 -13.54 19.22 -8.85
CA SER A 269 -13.72 17.79 -9.07
C SER A 269 -12.68 17.19 -10.02
N ALA A 270 -11.93 18.03 -10.74
CA ALA A 270 -10.83 17.60 -11.58
C ALA A 270 -9.48 17.93 -10.92
N LEU A 271 -8.66 16.90 -10.74
CA LEU A 271 -7.24 17.12 -10.50
C LEU A 271 -6.62 17.82 -11.73
N PRO A 272 -5.60 18.68 -11.54
CA PRO A 272 -4.86 19.24 -12.66
C PRO A 272 -4.31 18.13 -13.57
N SER A 273 -4.15 18.42 -14.86
CA SER A 273 -3.78 17.43 -15.90
C SER A 273 -2.50 16.63 -15.61
N ARG A 274 -1.61 17.16 -14.76
CA ARG A 274 -0.40 16.48 -14.26
C ARG A 274 -0.70 15.24 -13.41
N PHE A 275 -1.81 15.23 -12.70
CA PHE A 275 -2.16 14.18 -11.74
C PHE A 275 -3.15 13.22 -12.37
N HIS A 276 -2.76 11.95 -12.44
CA HIS A 276 -3.57 10.90 -13.07
C HIS A 276 -3.99 9.87 -12.03
N LEU A 277 -5.29 9.74 -11.79
CA LEU A 277 -5.83 8.77 -10.84
C LEU A 277 -5.68 7.35 -11.35
N SER A 278 -5.22 6.46 -10.47
CA SER A 278 -5.24 5.01 -10.64
C SER A 278 -6.36 4.42 -9.78
N SER A 279 -7.15 3.53 -10.37
CA SER A 279 -8.38 3.01 -9.76
C SER A 279 -8.17 2.16 -8.51
N ASN A 280 -7.00 1.55 -8.31
CA ASN A 280 -6.68 0.75 -7.13
C ASN A 280 -5.14 0.54 -6.99
N PRO A 281 -4.64 0.16 -5.79
CA PRO A 281 -3.21 -0.06 -5.56
C PRO A 281 -2.67 -1.36 -6.20
N PHE A 282 -3.53 -2.23 -6.71
CA PHE A 282 -3.19 -3.53 -7.28
C PHE A 282 -3.16 -3.56 -8.83
N GLY A 283 -3.49 -2.46 -9.51
CA GLY A 283 -3.54 -2.29 -10.97
C GLY A 283 -4.95 -2.30 -11.58
N GLU A 284 -5.09 -1.74 -12.79
CA GLU A 284 -6.35 -1.39 -13.49
C GLU A 284 -7.45 -2.47 -13.57
N HIS A 285 -7.12 -3.76 -13.38
CA HIS A 285 -8.08 -4.88 -13.46
C HIS A 285 -8.61 -5.37 -12.11
N ALA A 286 -8.25 -4.73 -10.99
CA ALA A 286 -8.86 -5.03 -9.69
C ALA A 286 -10.19 -4.28 -9.60
N VAL A 287 -11.23 -4.88 -10.17
CA VAL A 287 -12.59 -4.46 -9.90
C VAL A 287 -12.93 -4.99 -8.52
N ILE A 288 -13.01 -4.10 -7.53
CA ILE A 288 -13.53 -4.44 -6.20
C ILE A 288 -15.01 -4.76 -6.41
N ALA A 289 -15.39 -6.02 -6.19
CA ALA A 289 -16.80 -6.36 -6.12
C ALA A 289 -17.38 -5.60 -4.92
N ALA A 290 -18.47 -4.86 -5.11
CA ALA A 290 -19.14 -4.13 -4.05
C ALA A 290 -19.30 -5.05 -2.84
N ALA A 291 -18.87 -4.58 -1.66
CA ALA A 291 -18.80 -5.36 -0.43
C ALA A 291 -20.13 -6.10 -0.21
N THR A 292 -20.09 -7.43 -0.19
CA THR A 292 -21.22 -8.20 0.33
C THR A 292 -21.12 -8.11 1.84
N THR A 293 -21.91 -7.22 2.43
CA THR A 293 -22.10 -7.15 3.88
C THR A 293 -22.75 -8.45 4.35
N ARG A 294 -21.96 -9.51 4.61
CA ARG A 294 -22.45 -10.67 5.36
C ARG A 294 -22.34 -10.36 6.84
N GLN A 295 -23.41 -9.78 7.35
CA GLN A 295 -23.67 -9.65 8.77
C GLN A 295 -23.72 -11.07 9.38
N PRO A 296 -23.02 -11.33 10.50
CA PRO A 296 -23.11 -12.63 11.17
C PRO A 296 -24.56 -12.87 11.62
N PRO A 297 -25.06 -14.13 11.57
CA PRO A 297 -26.43 -14.43 11.98
C PRO A 297 -26.61 -14.03 13.45
N ALA A 298 -27.66 -13.25 13.70
CA ALA A 298 -28.05 -12.85 15.03
C ALA A 298 -28.34 -14.10 15.87
N VAL A 299 -27.65 -14.24 17.00
CA VAL A 299 -27.99 -15.21 18.02
C VAL A 299 -29.30 -14.74 18.67
N SER A 300 -30.40 -15.41 18.35
CA SER A 300 -31.66 -15.21 19.07
C SER A 300 -31.46 -15.60 20.53
N PRO A 301 -31.87 -14.75 21.49
CA PRO A 301 -31.89 -15.17 22.89
C PRO A 301 -33.05 -16.16 23.06
N GLU A 302 -32.68 -17.42 23.29
CA GLU A 302 -33.56 -18.44 23.81
C GLU A 302 -33.95 -18.03 25.24
N VAL A 303 -35.20 -17.55 25.39
CA VAL A 303 -35.80 -17.27 26.69
C VAL A 303 -36.13 -18.62 27.33
N ALA A 304 -35.36 -18.97 28.36
CA ALA A 304 -35.67 -20.05 29.27
C ALA A 304 -36.55 -19.55 30.42
N ALA A 305 -37.64 -20.29 30.66
CA ALA A 305 -38.59 -20.25 31.79
C ALA A 305 -39.58 -19.07 31.85
#